data_AF-A0A2D7RDK0-F1
#
_entry.id   AF-A0A2D7RDK0-F1
#
_cell.length_a   1.000
_cell.length_b   1.000
_cell.length_c   1.000
_cell.angle_alpha   90.00
_cell.angle_beta   90.00
_cell.angle_gamma   90.00
#
_symmetry.space_group_name_H-M   'P 1'
#
loop_
_entity.id
_entity.type
_entity.pdbx_description
1 polymer ?
#
loop_
_entity_poly.entity_id
_entity_poly.type
_entity_poly.pdbx_seq_one_letter_code
_entity_poly.pdbx_strand_id
1 'polypeptide(L)' 'MKILLLASHKVGLDVLNYLINQDEQILALGLPDDKDGDMLSDIKKIAHENNISSILQGDKKFFEDIS' A
#
# COMPACT_ATOMS: atom_id res chain seq x y z
N MET A 1 9.93 -3.24 12.00
CA MET A 1 8.58 -3.78 12.32
C MET A 1 7.94 -4.17 10.99
N LYS A 2 7.03 -5.16 10.92
CA LYS A 2 6.37 -5.49 9.65
C LYS A 2 5.06 -4.70 9.54
N ILE A 3 4.92 -3.92 8.47
CA ILE A 3 3.79 -2.99 8.28
C ILE A 3 2.91 -3.45 7.13
N LEU A 4 1.60 -3.51 7.38
CA LEU A 4 0.58 -3.55 6.34
C LEU A 4 -0.12 -2.19 6.29
N LEU A 5 -0.01 -1.48 5.17
CA LEU A 5 -0.52 -0.12 5.05
C LEU A 5 -1.79 -0.10 4.19
N LEU A 6 -2.90 0.42 4.72
CA LEU A 6 -4.12 0.69 3.96
C LEU A 6 -4.09 2.15 3.49
N ALA A 7 -3.99 2.38 2.18
CA ALA A 7 -3.80 3.71 1.62
C ALA A 7 -4.78 3.97 0.46
N SER A 8 -5.59 5.03 0.58
CA SER A 8 -6.59 5.39 -0.43
C SER A 8 -6.58 6.86 -0.86
N HIS A 9 -5.85 7.74 -0.14
CA HIS A 9 -5.86 9.21 -0.33
C HIS A 9 -4.50 9.85 0.00
N LYS A 10 -4.43 11.20 -0.01
CA LYS A 10 -3.20 12.00 0.23
C LYS A 10 -2.40 11.54 1.44
N VAL A 11 -3.12 11.35 2.54
CA VAL A 11 -2.53 10.93 3.81
C VAL A 11 -1.87 9.56 3.67
N GLY A 12 -2.46 8.64 2.90
CA GLY A 12 -1.86 7.34 2.63
C GLY A 12 -0.56 7.44 1.81
N LEU A 13 -0.51 8.37 0.85
CA LEU A 13 0.71 8.64 0.07
C LEU A 13 1.82 9.26 0.92
N ASP A 14 1.48 10.26 1.75
CA ASP A 14 2.44 10.91 2.64
C ASP A 14 3.01 9.92 3.67
N VAL A 15 2.15 9.05 4.22
CA VAL A 15 2.57 7.98 5.15
C VAL A 15 3.43 6.94 4.43
N LEU A 16 3.08 6.52 3.21
CA LEU A 16 3.89 5.59 2.42
C LEU A 16 5.31 6.14 2.20
N ASN A 17 5.41 7.40 1.75
CA ASN A 17 6.69 8.06 1.54
C ASN A 17 7.49 8.20 2.85
N TYR A 18 6.83 8.53 3.94
CA TYR A 18 7.48 8.60 5.25
C TYR A 18 8.08 7.25 5.64
N LEU A 19 7.31 6.15 5.54
CA LEU A 19 7.77 4.82 5.91
C LEU A 19 8.91 4.32 5.01
N ILE A 20 8.84 4.57 3.70
CA ILE A 20 9.94 4.26 2.77
C ILE A 20 11.21 4.99 3.19
N ASN A 21 11.11 6.28 3.51
CA ASN A 21 12.27 7.09 3.93
C ASN A 21 12.82 6.73 5.32
N GLN A 22 12.11 5.92 6.10
CA GLN A 22 12.59 5.36 7.38
C GLN A 22 13.16 3.95 7.22
N ASP A 23 13.29 3.44 5.99
CA ASP A 23 13.67 2.06 5.69
C ASP A 23 12.79 1.01 6.41
N GLU A 24 11.51 1.34 6.64
CA GLU A 24 10.58 0.41 7.28
C GLU A 24 10.14 -0.71 6.34
N GLN A 25 9.96 -1.92 6.89
CA GLN A 25 9.55 -3.09 6.11
C GLN A 25 8.03 -3.11 5.87
N ILE A 26 7.62 -2.56 4.74
CA ILE A 26 6.22 -2.60 4.26
C ILE A 26 5.99 -3.93 3.52
N LEU A 27 5.13 -4.79 4.07
CA LEU A 27 4.81 -6.09 3.48
C LEU A 27 3.93 -5.94 2.24
N ALA A 28 2.89 -5.11 2.35
CA ALA A 28 1.96 -4.84 1.28
C ALA A 28 1.19 -3.53 1.51
N LEU A 29 0.63 -3.03 0.42
CA LEU A 29 -0.30 -1.90 0.38
C LEU A 29 -1.70 -2.39 0.07
N GLY A 30 -2.62 -2.25 1.02
CA GLY A 30 -4.04 -2.46 0.79
C GLY A 30 -4.67 -1.26 0.12
N LEU A 31 -5.20 -1.48 -1.07
CA LEU A 31 -5.86 -0.48 -1.89
C LEU A 31 -7.36 -0.79 -1.98
N PRO A 32 -8.23 0.23 -1.95
CA PRO A 32 -9.66 0.04 -2.19
C PRO A 32 -9.91 -0.47 -3.62
N ASP A 33 -11.06 -1.10 -3.83
CA ASP A 33 -11.50 -1.57 -5.15
C ASP A 33 -11.62 -0.38 -6.12
N ASP A 34 -11.06 -0.53 -7.32
CA ASP A 34 -10.62 0.52 -8.26
C ASP A 34 -11.76 1.41 -8.81
N LYS A 35 -12.38 2.20 -7.93
CA LYS A 35 -13.30 3.27 -8.30
C LYS A 35 -12.59 4.62 -8.18
N ASP A 36 -11.65 4.79 -9.10
CA ASP A 36 -11.10 6.05 -9.62
C ASP A 36 -10.64 7.13 -8.63
N GLY A 37 -9.32 7.35 -8.64
CA GLY A 37 -8.72 8.63 -8.27
C GLY A 37 -7.28 8.72 -8.78
N ASP A 38 -6.89 9.87 -9.35
CA ASP A 38 -5.52 10.12 -9.83
C ASP A 38 -4.45 9.77 -8.77
N MET A 39 -4.78 9.94 -7.49
CA MET A 39 -3.87 9.64 -6.37
C MET A 39 -3.70 8.15 -6.06
N LEU A 40 -4.67 7.31 -6.41
CA LEU A 40 -4.51 5.85 -6.32
C LEU A 40 -3.43 5.38 -7.31
N SER A 41 -3.37 6.02 -8.47
CA SER A 41 -2.31 5.78 -9.47
C SER A 41 -0.93 6.19 -8.93
N ASP A 42 -0.82 7.31 -8.21
CA ASP A 42 0.44 7.74 -7.60
C ASP A 42 0.91 6.79 -6.48
N ILE A 43 0.00 6.35 -5.61
CA ILE A 43 0.29 5.37 -4.56
C ILE A 43 0.78 4.05 -5.18
N LYS A 44 0.09 3.54 -6.20
CA LYS A 44 0.48 2.33 -6.93
C LYS A 44 1.85 2.48 -7.60
N LYS A 45 2.12 3.64 -8.19
CA LYS A 45 3.40 3.93 -8.84
C LYS A 45 4.55 3.90 -7.85
N ILE A 46 4.43 4.61 -6.73
CA ILE A 46 5.47 4.64 -5.69
C ILE A 46 5.67 3.27 -5.06
N ALA A 47 4.57 2.52 -4.83
CA ALA A 47 4.65 1.14 -4.36
C ALA A 47 5.48 0.27 -5.30
N HIS A 48 5.18 0.33 -6.60
CA HIS A 48 5.87 -0.45 -7.63
C HIS A 48 7.36 -0.06 -7.73
N GLU A 49 7.68 1.23 -7.71
CA GLU A 49 9.06 1.73 -7.74
C GLU A 49 9.89 1.25 -6.55
N ASN A 50 9.26 0.95 -5.42
CA ASN A 50 9.90 0.46 -4.20
C ASN A 50 9.72 -1.05 -3.96
N ASN A 51 9.25 -1.81 -4.96
CA ASN A 51 8.99 -3.25 -4.89
C ASN A 51 8.01 -3.66 -3.77
N ILE A 52 7.05 -2.80 -3.45
CA ILE A 52 6.00 -3.06 -2.46
C ILE A 52 4.80 -3.67 -3.18
N SER A 53 4.38 -4.85 -2.72
CA SER A 53 3.20 -5.53 -3.28
C SER A 53 1.92 -4.75 -2.97
N SER A 54 1.01 -4.66 -3.93
CA SER A 54 -0.33 -4.09 -3.73
C SER A 54 -1.36 -5.20 -3.65
N ILE A 55 -2.32 -5.06 -2.75
CA ILE A 55 -3.41 -6.00 -2.51
C ILE A 55 -4.73 -5.24 -2.54
N LEU A 56 -5.79 -5.89 -3.03
CA LEU A 56 -7.13 -5.37 -2.86
C LEU A 56 -7.54 -5.51 -1.39
N GLN A 57 -8.13 -4.47 -0.82
CA GLN A 57 -8.57 -4.46 0.58
C GLN A 57 -9.61 -5.57 0.90
N GLY A 58 -10.18 -6.20 -0.12
CA GLY A 58 -11.09 -7.35 0.00
C GLY A 58 -10.46 -8.74 -0.24
N ASP A 59 -9.15 -8.84 -0.48
CA ASP A 59 -8.48 -10.11 -0.78
C ASP A 59 -8.25 -10.95 0.48
N LYS A 60 -9.31 -11.62 0.96
CA LYS A 60 -9.28 -12.45 2.19
C LYS A 60 -8.17 -13.49 2.19
N LYS A 61 -7.83 -14.06 1.03
CA LYS A 61 -6.82 -15.12 0.92
C LYS A 61 -5.42 -14.57 1.22
N PHE A 62 -5.11 -13.37 0.73
CA PHE A 62 -3.84 -12.73 1.05
C PHE A 62 -3.64 -12.54 2.56
N PHE A 63 -4.67 -12.08 3.27
CA PHE A 63 -4.58 -11.88 4.72
C PHE A 63 -4.40 -13.19 5.50
N GLU A 64 -4.97 -14.30 5.02
CA GLU A 64 -4.76 -15.65 5.57
C GLU A 64 -3.32 -16.16 5.34
N ASP A 65 -2.71 -15.82 4.21
CA ASP A 65 -1.35 -16.26 3.86
C ASP A 65 -0.25 -15.50 4.65
N ILE A 66 -0.55 -14.31 5.21
CA ILE A 66 0.42 -13.47 5.95
C ILE A 66 0.21 -13.43 7.47
N SER A 67 -0.91 -13.97 7.97
CA SER A 67 -1.19 -14.13 9.41
C SER A 67 -0.36 -15.25 10.03
#